data_AF-A0A438JHW5-F1
#
_entry.id   AF-A0A438JHW5-F1
#
_cell.length_a   1.000
_cell.length_b   1.000
_cell.length_c   1.000
_cell.angle_alpha   90.00
_cell.angle_beta   90.00
_cell.angle_gamma   90.00
#
_symmetry.space_group_name_H-M   'P 1'
#
loop_
_entity.id
_entity.type
_entity.pdbx_description
1 polymer ?
#
loop_
_entity_poly.entity_id
_entity_poly.type
_entity_poly.pdbx_seq_one_letter_code
_entity_poly.pdbx_strand_id
1 'polypeptide(L)'
;MSEDEKLLKEAKKLPWEDRLTHKNWKVRNDANIDLAAVCDSITDPKDPRLREFGPFFKKAVADSNAPVQEKALDALIAFLKAADADAGRYAKEVCDAVVAKCLTGRPKTVEKSQAVFMLWVELEAVDVFLALRLAHDGLAEEFCLSNPPGHWSQGDINLSLCVFMMPSLTGVACLML
;
A
#
# COMPACT_ATOMS: atom_id res chain seq x y z
N MET A 1 22.68 -25.83 6.46
CA MET A 1 21.73 -25.28 5.50
C MET A 1 20.38 -25.91 5.74
N SER A 2 19.45 -25.15 6.30
CA SER A 2 18.07 -25.62 6.48
C SER A 2 17.40 -25.81 5.10
N GLU A 3 16.37 -26.66 5.04
CA GLU A 3 15.63 -26.90 3.81
C GLU A 3 14.97 -25.62 3.27
N ASP A 4 14.59 -24.71 4.17
CA ASP A 4 14.10 -23.37 3.84
C ASP A 4 15.15 -22.50 3.13
N GLU A 5 16.41 -22.51 3.57
CA GLU A 5 17.47 -21.70 2.93
C GLU A 5 17.77 -22.17 1.51
N LYS A 6 17.71 -23.49 1.26
CA LYS A 6 17.88 -24.03 -0.09
C LYS A 6 16.75 -23.55 -1.00
N LEU A 7 15.51 -23.63 -0.52
CA LEU A 7 14.34 -23.17 -1.26
C LEU A 7 14.42 -21.68 -1.60
N LEU A 8 14.80 -20.84 -0.64
CA LEU A 8 14.96 -19.39 -0.87
C LEU A 8 16.03 -19.11 -1.93
N LYS A 9 17.17 -19.83 -1.89
CA LYS A 9 18.25 -19.66 -2.87
C LYS A 9 17.84 -20.08 -4.28
N GLU A 10 17.06 -21.15 -4.41
CA GLU A 10 16.53 -21.59 -5.71
C GLU A 10 15.47 -20.63 -6.23
N ALA A 11 14.58 -20.14 -5.35
CA ALA A 11 13.55 -19.19 -5.72
C ALA A 11 14.11 -17.87 -6.25
N LYS A 12 15.28 -17.41 -5.79
CA LYS A 12 15.94 -16.20 -6.32
C LYS A 12 16.31 -16.30 -7.81
N LYS A 13 16.32 -17.50 -8.40
CA LYS A 13 16.57 -17.70 -9.84
C LYS A 13 15.31 -17.55 -10.70
N LEU A 14 14.12 -17.56 -10.08
CA LEU A 14 12.85 -17.43 -10.76
C LEU A 14 12.55 -15.94 -11.05
N PRO A 15 11.73 -15.65 -12.08
CA PRO A 15 11.27 -14.29 -12.35
C PRO A 15 10.42 -13.72 -11.20
N TRP A 16 10.27 -12.41 -11.16
CA TRP A 16 9.54 -11.71 -10.08
C TRP A 16 8.12 -12.21 -9.88
N GLU A 17 7.39 -12.46 -10.96
CA GLU A 17 6.01 -12.96 -10.91
C GLU A 17 5.95 -14.29 -10.14
N ASP A 18 6.76 -15.28 -10.52
CA ASP A 18 6.81 -16.60 -9.88
C ASP A 18 7.19 -16.51 -8.40
N ARG A 19 8.11 -15.59 -8.05
CA ARG A 19 8.54 -15.38 -6.67
C ARG A 19 7.46 -14.73 -5.81
N LEU A 20 6.77 -13.72 -6.34
CA LEU A 20 5.72 -12.97 -5.65
C LEU A 20 4.40 -13.75 -5.56
N THR A 21 4.16 -14.72 -6.46
CA THR A 21 2.99 -15.62 -6.37
C THR A 21 3.34 -17.04 -5.89
N HIS A 22 4.54 -17.23 -5.35
CA HIS A 22 4.99 -18.56 -4.94
C HIS A 22 4.11 -19.15 -3.82
N LYS A 23 3.89 -20.48 -3.87
CA LYS A 23 3.08 -21.19 -2.85
C LYS A 23 3.61 -21.01 -1.42
N ASN A 24 4.92 -20.92 -1.26
CA ASN A 24 5.56 -20.71 0.03
C ASN A 24 5.61 -19.21 0.37
N TRP A 25 4.95 -18.82 1.47
CA TRP A 25 4.91 -17.44 1.95
C TRP A 25 6.30 -16.88 2.29
N LYS A 26 7.27 -17.71 2.70
CA LYS A 26 8.66 -17.26 2.96
C LYS A 26 9.34 -16.77 1.68
N VAL A 27 9.07 -17.42 0.55
CA VAL A 27 9.58 -17.00 -0.76
C VAL A 27 8.96 -15.67 -1.17
N ARG A 28 7.64 -15.50 -0.98
CA ARG A 28 6.95 -14.22 -1.25
C ARG A 28 7.47 -13.11 -0.34
N ASN A 29 7.73 -13.41 0.93
CA ASN A 29 8.30 -12.47 1.88
C ASN A 29 9.71 -12.02 1.46
N ASP A 30 10.60 -12.97 1.13
CA ASP A 30 11.95 -12.67 0.64
C ASP A 30 11.92 -11.90 -0.69
N ALA A 31 10.98 -12.23 -1.58
CA ALA A 31 10.78 -11.49 -2.83
C ALA A 31 10.40 -10.02 -2.57
N ASN A 32 9.50 -9.73 -1.62
CA ASN A 32 9.17 -8.34 -1.27
C ASN A 32 10.36 -7.61 -0.63
N ILE A 33 11.19 -8.29 0.18
CA ILE A 33 12.41 -7.70 0.74
C ILE A 33 13.42 -7.34 -0.36
N ASP A 34 13.67 -8.28 -1.29
CA ASP A 34 14.55 -8.04 -2.43
C ASP A 34 13.98 -6.93 -3.33
N LEU A 35 12.66 -6.88 -3.53
CA LEU A 35 11.99 -5.84 -4.33
C LEU A 35 12.17 -4.46 -3.70
N ALA A 36 12.01 -4.34 -2.38
CA ALA A 36 12.26 -3.10 -1.66
C ALA A 36 13.72 -2.63 -1.85
N ALA A 37 14.69 -3.54 -1.68
CA ALA A 37 16.11 -3.24 -1.86
C ALA A 37 16.45 -2.80 -3.30
N VAL A 38 15.80 -3.42 -4.30
CA VAL A 38 15.96 -3.00 -5.71
C VAL A 38 15.39 -1.60 -5.89
N CYS A 39 14.19 -1.31 -5.38
CA CYS A 39 13.60 0.03 -5.48
C CYS A 39 14.45 1.09 -4.79
N ASP A 40 14.97 0.82 -3.59
CA ASP A 40 15.88 1.73 -2.88
C ASP A 40 17.21 1.98 -3.62
N SER A 41 17.65 1.02 -4.45
CA SER A 41 18.85 1.17 -5.28
C SER A 41 18.63 1.98 -6.56
N ILE A 42 17.37 2.18 -6.97
CA ILE A 42 17.03 2.94 -8.17
C ILE A 42 17.12 4.43 -7.83
N THR A 43 18.02 5.12 -8.52
CA THR A 43 18.22 6.58 -8.38
C THR A 43 17.58 7.38 -9.52
N ASP A 44 17.28 6.72 -10.65
CA ASP A 44 16.59 7.31 -11.78
C ASP A 44 15.10 6.98 -11.71
N PRO A 45 14.22 7.97 -11.49
CA PRO A 45 12.79 7.74 -11.39
C PRO A 45 12.13 7.30 -12.71
N LYS A 46 12.85 7.38 -13.83
CA LYS A 46 12.41 6.88 -15.14
C LYS A 46 12.95 5.50 -15.49
N ASP A 47 13.56 4.80 -14.53
CA ASP A 47 14.10 3.46 -14.76
C ASP A 47 12.96 2.52 -15.23
N PRO A 48 13.12 1.83 -16.38
CA PRO A 48 12.11 0.92 -16.90
C PRO A 48 11.74 -0.22 -15.95
N ARG A 49 12.60 -0.57 -14.98
CA ARG A 49 12.34 -1.58 -13.95
C ARG A 49 11.17 -1.20 -13.05
N LEU A 50 10.99 0.08 -12.74
CA LEU A 50 9.87 0.55 -11.92
C LEU A 50 8.53 0.22 -12.60
N ARG A 51 8.47 0.34 -13.93
CA ARG A 51 7.26 -0.01 -14.69
C ARG A 51 6.95 -1.50 -14.65
N GLU A 52 7.96 -2.35 -14.54
CA GLU A 52 7.80 -3.80 -14.36
C GLU A 52 7.21 -4.13 -12.99
N PHE A 53 7.55 -3.36 -11.94
CA PHE A 53 7.13 -3.65 -10.57
C PHE A 53 5.71 -3.17 -10.21
N GLY A 54 5.27 -2.06 -10.79
CA GLY A 54 3.97 -1.44 -10.50
C GLY A 54 2.78 -2.42 -10.43
N PRO A 55 2.56 -3.28 -11.46
CA PRO A 55 1.45 -4.22 -11.49
C PRO A 55 1.47 -5.28 -10.37
N PHE A 56 2.64 -5.58 -9.79
CA PHE A 56 2.75 -6.62 -8.76
C PHE A 56 2.23 -6.17 -7.41
N PHE A 57 2.27 -4.87 -7.11
CA PHE A 57 1.93 -4.34 -5.78
C PHE A 57 0.48 -4.62 -5.38
N LYS A 58 -0.47 -4.56 -6.32
CA LYS A 58 -1.88 -4.87 -6.05
C LYS A 58 -2.07 -6.25 -5.41
N LYS A 59 -1.41 -7.28 -5.95
CA LYS A 59 -1.48 -8.63 -5.39
C LYS A 59 -0.64 -8.77 -4.14
N ALA A 60 0.52 -8.10 -4.08
CA ALA A 60 1.43 -8.17 -2.94
C ALA A 60 0.83 -7.59 -1.65
N VAL A 61 0.19 -6.41 -1.71
CA VAL A 61 -0.45 -5.79 -0.52
C VAL A 61 -1.73 -6.52 -0.09
N ALA A 62 -2.35 -7.26 -1.01
CA ALA A 62 -3.53 -8.07 -0.72
C ALA A 62 -3.20 -9.49 -0.21
N ASP A 63 -1.94 -9.80 0.11
CA ASP A 63 -1.54 -11.13 0.60
C ASP A 63 -2.23 -11.46 1.93
N SER A 64 -2.75 -12.68 2.03
CA SER A 64 -3.37 -13.23 3.25
C SER A 64 -2.41 -13.37 4.44
N ASN A 65 -1.10 -13.38 4.22
CA ASN A 65 -0.09 -13.62 5.24
C ASN A 65 0.47 -12.29 5.78
N ALA A 66 0.23 -11.99 7.06
CA ALA A 66 0.60 -10.70 7.67
C ALA A 66 2.09 -10.31 7.51
N PRO A 67 3.09 -11.21 7.74
CA PRO A 67 4.49 -10.92 7.45
C PRO A 67 4.75 -10.50 6.00
N VAL A 68 4.16 -11.22 5.03
CA VAL A 68 4.33 -10.91 3.60
C VAL A 68 3.70 -9.57 3.26
N GLN A 69 2.48 -9.32 3.74
CA GLN A 69 1.77 -8.06 3.54
C GLN A 69 2.57 -6.86 4.09
N GLU A 70 3.14 -7.00 5.29
CA GLU A 70 3.95 -5.95 5.90
C GLU A 70 5.21 -5.65 5.06
N LYS A 71 5.82 -6.67 4.45
CA LYS A 71 6.96 -6.49 3.53
C LYS A 71 6.57 -5.98 2.15
N ALA A 72 5.37 -6.31 1.67
CA ALA A 72 4.84 -5.72 0.45
C ALA A 72 4.62 -4.21 0.61
N LEU A 73 4.16 -3.76 1.78
CA LEU A 73 4.05 -2.33 2.08
C LEU A 73 5.41 -1.64 2.17
N ASP A 74 6.42 -2.26 2.78
CA ASP A 74 7.80 -1.73 2.78
C ASP A 74 8.32 -1.56 1.34
N ALA A 75 8.10 -2.57 0.48
CA ALA A 75 8.48 -2.52 -0.92
C ALA A 75 7.72 -1.44 -1.71
N LEU A 76 6.43 -1.25 -1.42
CA LEU A 76 5.62 -0.22 -2.06
C LEU A 76 6.10 1.18 -1.67
N ILE A 77 6.46 1.39 -0.41
CA ILE A 77 7.05 2.65 0.06
C ILE A 77 8.35 2.95 -0.68
N ALA A 78 9.24 1.96 -0.80
CA ALA A 78 10.50 2.11 -1.55
C ALA A 78 10.24 2.41 -3.04
N PHE A 79 9.28 1.72 -3.64
CA PHE A 79 8.87 1.95 -5.03
C PHE A 79 8.37 3.38 -5.25
N LEU A 80 7.49 3.89 -4.38
CA LEU A 80 6.94 5.25 -4.53
C LEU A 80 7.97 6.34 -4.27
N LYS A 81 8.98 6.08 -3.42
CA LYS A 81 10.11 7.00 -3.24
C LYS A 81 11.02 7.06 -4.46
N ALA A 82 11.13 5.95 -5.20
CA ALA A 82 11.96 5.86 -6.38
C ALA A 82 11.23 6.31 -7.66
N ALA A 83 9.91 6.14 -7.75
CA ALA A 83 9.14 6.42 -8.95
C ALA A 83 8.72 7.90 -9.09
N ASP A 84 8.49 8.34 -10.32
CA ASP A 84 7.86 9.63 -10.62
C ASP A 84 6.32 9.52 -10.69
N ALA A 85 5.66 10.60 -11.11
CA ALA A 85 4.20 10.68 -11.28
C ALA A 85 3.62 9.57 -12.19
N ASP A 86 4.45 8.90 -12.99
CA ASP A 86 4.04 7.76 -13.83
C ASP A 86 3.49 6.59 -13.01
N ALA A 87 3.90 6.49 -11.73
CA ALA A 87 3.35 5.53 -10.80
C ALA A 87 1.84 5.70 -10.63
N GLY A 88 1.30 6.93 -10.79
CA GLY A 88 -0.11 7.28 -10.52
C GLY A 88 -1.12 6.38 -11.22
N ARG A 89 -0.74 5.77 -12.35
CA ARG A 89 -1.55 4.78 -13.08
C ARG A 89 -1.95 3.55 -12.25
N TYR A 90 -1.12 3.17 -11.28
CA TYR A 90 -1.35 2.02 -10.39
C TYR A 90 -2.04 2.42 -9.08
N ALA A 91 -2.10 3.73 -8.78
CA ALA A 91 -2.56 4.25 -7.51
C ALA A 91 -3.96 3.74 -7.16
N LYS A 92 -4.91 3.80 -8.11
CA LYS A 92 -6.29 3.40 -7.85
C LYS A 92 -6.37 1.96 -7.34
N GLU A 93 -5.83 1.02 -8.09
CA GLU A 93 -5.97 -0.40 -7.80
C GLU A 93 -5.13 -0.87 -6.61
N VAL A 94 -4.00 -0.22 -6.34
CA VAL A 94 -3.18 -0.47 -5.15
C VAL A 94 -3.85 0.13 -3.91
N CYS A 95 -4.36 1.36 -3.97
CA CYS A 95 -5.08 1.99 -2.87
C CYS A 95 -6.35 1.22 -2.50
N ASP A 96 -7.15 0.78 -3.48
CA ASP A 96 -8.31 -0.08 -3.27
C ASP A 96 -7.93 -1.34 -2.45
N ALA A 97 -6.80 -1.97 -2.80
CA ALA A 97 -6.30 -3.16 -2.11
C ALA A 97 -5.78 -2.84 -0.69
N VAL A 98 -5.08 -1.73 -0.50
CA VAL A 98 -4.59 -1.28 0.81
C VAL A 98 -5.76 -0.96 1.75
N VAL A 99 -6.78 -0.24 1.29
CA VAL A 99 -7.98 0.07 2.07
C VAL A 99 -8.68 -1.23 2.49
N ALA A 100 -8.85 -2.16 1.55
CA ALA A 100 -9.56 -3.41 1.81
C ALA A 100 -8.83 -4.39 2.74
N LYS A 101 -7.50 -4.35 2.80
CA LYS A 101 -6.70 -5.41 3.46
C LYS A 101 -5.70 -4.95 4.52
N CYS A 102 -5.27 -3.69 4.50
CA CYS A 102 -4.18 -3.21 5.35
C CYS A 102 -4.64 -2.28 6.49
N LEU A 103 -5.79 -1.60 6.33
CA LEU A 103 -6.30 -0.63 7.32
C LEU A 103 -6.97 -1.24 8.54
N THR A 104 -7.43 -2.49 8.44
CA THR A 104 -7.91 -3.29 9.58
C THR A 104 -6.81 -4.19 10.17
N GLY A 105 -5.56 -4.00 9.72
CA GLY A 105 -4.41 -4.82 10.10
C GLY A 105 -3.79 -4.43 11.45
N ARG A 106 -2.55 -4.87 11.68
CA ARG A 106 -1.77 -4.50 12.87
C ARG A 106 -1.42 -3.00 12.82
N PRO A 107 -1.21 -2.32 13.96
CA PRO A 107 -0.86 -0.89 13.98
C PRO A 107 0.29 -0.52 13.03
N LYS A 108 1.36 -1.33 13.00
CA LYS A 108 2.50 -1.13 12.08
C LYS A 108 2.12 -1.21 10.59
N THR A 109 1.17 -2.08 10.24
CA THR A 109 0.66 -2.21 8.87
C THR A 109 -0.15 -0.97 8.48
N VAL A 110 -0.94 -0.45 9.43
CA VAL A 110 -1.73 0.78 9.24
C VAL A 110 -0.82 2.00 9.07
N GLU A 111 0.21 2.15 9.92
CA GLU A 111 1.21 3.23 9.81
C GLU A 111 1.91 3.22 8.44
N LYS A 112 2.29 2.05 7.94
CA LYS A 112 2.88 1.92 6.60
C LYS A 112 1.88 2.24 5.49
N SER A 113 0.62 1.85 5.66
CA SER A 113 -0.45 2.17 4.71
C SER A 113 -0.68 3.68 4.63
N GLN A 114 -0.63 4.37 5.77
CA GLN A 114 -0.66 5.83 5.84
C GLN A 114 0.52 6.45 5.09
N ALA A 115 1.73 5.95 5.30
CA ALA A 115 2.92 6.42 4.58
C ALA A 115 2.79 6.24 3.06
N VAL A 116 2.23 5.10 2.60
CA VAL A 116 1.94 4.85 1.18
C VAL A 116 0.98 5.91 0.63
N PHE A 117 -0.11 6.23 1.35
CA PHE A 117 -1.05 7.26 0.89
C PHE A 117 -0.41 8.65 0.81
N MET A 118 0.43 9.01 1.79
CA MET A 118 1.14 10.29 1.76
C MET A 118 2.09 10.39 0.55
N LEU A 119 2.82 9.31 0.24
CA LEU A 119 3.71 9.27 -0.93
C LEU A 119 2.94 9.38 -2.25
N TRP A 120 1.75 8.80 -2.35
CA TRP A 120 0.90 8.99 -3.54
C TRP A 120 0.45 10.44 -3.73
N VAL A 121 0.17 11.16 -2.64
CA VAL A 121 -0.18 12.59 -2.69
C VAL A 121 1.01 13.44 -3.13
N GLU A 122 2.23 13.12 -2.65
CA GLU A 122 3.47 13.79 -3.07
C GLU A 122 3.76 13.64 -4.57
N LEU A 123 3.37 12.51 -5.18
CA LEU A 123 3.53 12.24 -6.62
C LEU A 123 2.43 12.87 -7.50
N GLU A 124 1.69 13.86 -6.97
CA GLU A 124 0.59 14.56 -7.66
C GLU A 124 -0.56 13.64 -8.15
N ALA A 125 -0.69 12.42 -7.61
CA ALA A 125 -1.85 11.54 -7.87
C ALA A 125 -3.10 11.97 -7.08
N VAL A 126 -3.26 13.29 -6.89
CA VAL A 126 -4.25 13.92 -6.01
C VAL A 126 -5.67 13.67 -6.50
N ASP A 127 -5.92 13.67 -7.81
CA ASP A 127 -7.26 13.45 -8.36
C ASP A 127 -7.79 12.03 -8.09
N VAL A 128 -6.90 11.03 -8.12
CA VAL A 128 -7.25 9.63 -7.79
C VAL A 128 -7.54 9.51 -6.30
N PHE A 129 -6.76 10.19 -5.46
CA PHE A 129 -6.96 10.21 -4.02
C PHE A 129 -8.26 10.95 -3.62
N LEU A 130 -8.53 12.12 -4.22
CA LEU A 130 -9.77 12.88 -4.01
C LEU A 130 -11.01 12.12 -4.50
N ALA A 131 -10.93 11.39 -5.62
CA ALA A 131 -12.03 10.57 -6.09
C ALA A 131 -12.30 9.36 -5.17
N LEU A 132 -11.24 8.69 -4.68
CA LEU A 132 -11.37 7.62 -3.68
C LEU A 132 -11.95 8.16 -2.37
N ARG A 133 -11.49 9.34 -1.95
CA ARG A 133 -11.95 10.07 -0.75
C ARG A 133 -13.41 10.46 -0.86
N LEU A 134 -13.88 11.02 -1.98
CA LEU A 134 -15.29 11.39 -2.16
C LEU A 134 -16.21 10.17 -2.24
N ALA A 135 -15.78 9.10 -2.91
CA ALA A 135 -16.50 7.83 -2.91
C ALA A 135 -16.55 7.21 -1.51
N HIS A 136 -15.45 7.29 -0.76
CA HIS A 136 -15.37 6.85 0.61
C HIS A 136 -16.11 7.78 1.58
N ASP A 137 -16.21 9.09 1.32
CA ASP A 137 -16.96 10.05 2.15
C ASP A 137 -18.45 9.85 1.97
N GLY A 138 -18.93 9.57 0.77
CA GLY A 138 -20.32 9.12 0.56
C GLY A 138 -20.61 7.82 1.31
N LEU A 139 -19.71 6.84 1.23
CA LEU A 139 -19.84 5.57 1.95
C LEU A 139 -19.62 5.70 3.48
N ALA A 140 -18.77 6.63 3.93
CA ALA A 140 -18.48 6.89 5.33
C ALA A 140 -19.58 7.71 5.97
N GLU A 141 -20.20 8.64 5.25
CA GLU A 141 -21.39 9.36 5.67
C GLU A 141 -22.56 8.37 5.79
N GLU A 142 -22.77 7.50 4.79
CA GLU A 142 -23.78 6.44 4.83
C GLU A 142 -23.49 5.38 5.91
N PHE A 143 -22.22 5.03 6.16
CA PHE A 143 -21.79 4.14 7.24
C PHE A 143 -21.91 4.79 8.63
N CYS A 144 -21.55 6.06 8.80
CA CYS A 144 -21.71 6.79 10.08
C CYS A 144 -23.18 7.05 10.41
N LEU A 145 -24.01 7.31 9.39
CA LEU A 145 -25.46 7.42 9.52
C LEU A 145 -26.09 6.07 9.90
N SER A 146 -25.54 4.96 9.42
CA SER A 146 -26.03 3.60 9.73
C SER A 146 -25.39 2.95 10.96
N ASN A 147 -24.22 3.42 11.43
CA ASN A 147 -23.50 2.93 12.61
C ASN A 147 -23.04 4.07 13.54
N PRO A 148 -23.78 4.37 14.62
CA PRO A 148 -23.41 5.41 15.57
C PRO A 148 -22.11 5.07 16.34
N PRO A 149 -21.40 6.09 16.88
CA PRO A 149 -20.03 6.02 17.43
C PRO A 149 -19.78 5.10 18.65
N GLY A 150 -20.71 4.19 18.98
CA GLY A 150 -20.54 3.13 19.98
C GLY A 150 -20.20 1.75 19.41
N HIS A 151 -20.23 1.57 18.07
CA HIS A 151 -20.02 0.27 17.40
C HIS A 151 -18.79 0.23 16.49
N TRP A 152 -17.97 1.28 16.52
CA TRP A 152 -16.85 1.42 15.60
C TRP A 152 -15.75 0.44 15.96
N SER A 153 -15.27 -0.30 14.95
CA SER A 153 -14.09 -1.11 15.09
C SER A 153 -12.84 -0.22 15.08
N GLN A 154 -11.71 -0.73 15.57
CA GLN A 154 -10.43 -0.01 15.51
C GLN A 154 -10.03 0.36 14.08
N GLY A 155 -10.48 -0.41 13.08
CA GLY A 155 -10.30 -0.10 11.66
C GLY A 155 -11.04 1.16 11.24
N ASP A 156 -12.28 1.35 11.69
CA ASP A 156 -13.12 2.52 11.37
C ASP A 156 -12.55 3.81 11.99
N ILE A 157 -12.01 3.69 13.20
CA ILE A 157 -11.31 4.77 13.89
C ILE A 157 -10.04 5.17 13.15
N ASN A 158 -9.21 4.19 12.79
CA ASN A 158 -7.96 4.42 12.05
C ASN A 158 -8.22 5.03 10.66
N LEU A 159 -9.29 4.59 10.00
CA LEU A 159 -9.74 5.10 8.71
C LEU A 159 -10.16 6.56 8.84
N SER A 160 -11.04 6.90 9.79
CA SER A 160 -11.44 8.30 10.07
C SER A 160 -10.23 9.19 10.39
N LEU A 161 -9.31 8.73 11.24
CA LEU A 161 -8.06 9.43 11.56
C LEU A 161 -7.15 9.60 10.35
N CYS A 162 -6.99 8.61 9.47
CA CYS A 162 -6.23 8.74 8.22
C CYS A 162 -6.71 9.92 7.38
N VAL A 163 -8.01 10.14 7.38
CA VAL A 163 -8.61 11.17 6.54
C VAL A 163 -8.76 12.54 7.20
N PHE A 164 -8.75 12.60 8.52
CA PHE A 164 -8.60 13.85 9.27
C PHE A 164 -7.13 14.26 9.45
N MET A 165 -6.17 13.34 9.40
CA MET A 165 -4.73 13.60 9.61
C MET A 165 -3.96 14.05 8.37
N MET A 166 -4.59 14.27 7.21
CA MET A 166 -3.92 14.90 6.07
C MET A 166 -3.94 16.43 6.22
N PRO A 167 -2.87 17.08 6.71
CA PRO A 167 -2.91 18.48 7.11
C PRO A 167 -2.59 19.43 5.95
N SER A 168 -2.37 18.93 4.72
CA SER A 168 -1.96 19.79 3.60
C SER A 168 -3.12 20.40 2.80
N LEU A 169 -4.39 20.09 3.13
CA LEU A 169 -5.55 20.69 2.48
C LEU A 169 -6.65 21.15 3.45
N THR A 170 -6.31 21.40 4.72
CA THR A 170 -7.17 22.08 5.70
C THR A 170 -7.35 23.58 5.43
N GLY A 171 -7.24 24.01 4.17
CA GLY A 171 -7.71 25.31 3.70
C GLY A 171 -9.20 25.33 3.32
N VAL A 172 -9.83 24.17 3.07
CA VAL A 172 -11.21 24.14 2.52
C VAL A 172 -12.21 23.43 3.44
N ALA A 173 -11.78 22.59 4.37
CA ALA A 173 -12.69 21.84 5.25
C ALA A 173 -13.03 22.54 6.59
N CYS A 174 -12.48 23.73 6.88
CA CYS A 174 -12.71 24.43 8.15
C CYS A 174 -13.94 25.36 8.15
N LEU A 175 -14.86 25.23 7.19
CA LEU A 175 -16.00 26.15 7.04
C LEU A 175 -17.39 25.51 7.11
N MET A 176 -17.51 24.29 7.63
CA MET A 176 -18.82 23.71 7.97
C MET A 176 -18.83 23.06 9.36
N LEU A 177 -18.58 23.90 10.38
CA LEU A 177 -19.18 23.76 11.70
C LEU A 177 -19.70 25.14 12.14
#